data_AF-U5QF76-F1
#
_entry.id   AF-U5QF76-F1
#
_cell.length_a   1.000
_cell.length_b   1.000
_cell.length_c   1.000
_cell.angle_alpha   90.00
_cell.angle_beta   90.00
_cell.angle_gamma   90.00
#
_symmetry.space_group_name_H-M   'P 1'
#
loop_
_entity.id
_entity.type
_entity.pdbx_description
1 polymer ?
#
loop_
_entity_poly.entity_id
_entity_poly.type
_entity_poly.pdbx_seq_one_letter_code
_entity_poly.pdbx_strand_id
1 'polypeptide(L)' 'MSRYFKVTACIPSLKRVRTGRELQNTFFTKLVPYENWFGEQQRIQKAGGKVLKVELFTGSQGANVGV' A
#
# COMPACT_ATOMS: atom_id res chain seq x y z
N MET A 1 18.15 -5.55 -8.07
CA MET A 1 17.50 -4.28 -8.49
C MET A 1 16.16 -4.23 -7.79
N SER A 2 16.08 -3.50 -6.67
CA SER A 2 15.04 -3.69 -5.65
C SER A 2 13.61 -3.57 -6.21
N ARG A 3 12.75 -4.54 -5.87
CA ARG A 3 11.35 -4.59 -6.30
C ARG A 3 10.48 -3.65 -5.48
N TYR A 4 9.64 -2.87 -6.16
CA TYR A 4 8.63 -2.02 -5.52
C TYR A 4 7.25 -2.27 -6.13
N PHE A 5 6.23 -2.23 -5.28
CA PHE A 5 4.84 -2.18 -5.67
C PHE A 5 4.34 -0.74 -5.65
N LYS A 6 3.60 -0.34 -6.68
CA LYS A 6 2.75 0.85 -6.67
C LYS A 6 1.37 0.44 -6.19
N VAL A 7 0.98 0.95 -5.04
CA VAL A 7 -0.25 0.56 -4.35
C VAL A 7 -1.17 1.77 -4.25
N THR A 8 -2.41 1.60 -4.68
CA THR A 8 -3.50 2.56 -4.44
C THR A 8 -4.50 1.94 -3.48
N ALA A 9 -4.75 2.61 -2.35
CA ALA A 9 -5.64 2.12 -1.32
C ALA A 9 -6.42 3.27 -0.67
N CYS A 10 -7.56 2.89 -0.08
CA CYS A 10 -8.42 3.78 0.69
C CYS A 10 -8.55 3.27 2.13
N ILE A 11 -8.27 4.08 3.16
CA ILE A 11 -8.43 3.73 4.58
C ILE A 11 -9.37 4.75 5.25
N PRO A 12 -10.61 4.37 5.61
CA PRO A 12 -11.53 5.27 6.30
C PRO A 12 -11.20 5.42 7.79
N SER A 13 -11.54 6.57 8.39
CA SER A 13 -11.50 6.75 9.84
C SER A 13 -12.83 6.28 10.46
N LEU A 14 -12.91 5.01 10.88
CA LEU A 14 -14.15 4.41 11.38
C LEU A 14 -14.53 4.80 12.81
N LYS A 15 -13.55 5.21 13.64
CA LYS A 15 -13.76 5.39 15.10
C LYS A 15 -13.92 6.83 15.55
N ARG A 16 -13.39 7.80 14.79
CA ARG A 16 -13.39 9.22 15.17
C ARG A 16 -13.49 10.10 13.93
N VAL A 17 -14.28 11.16 14.02
CA VAL A 17 -14.27 12.26 13.06
C VAL A 17 -12.96 13.02 13.27
N ARG A 18 -12.05 13.02 12.28
CA ARG A 18 -10.84 13.84 12.39
C ARG A 18 -11.03 15.16 11.67
N THR A 19 -10.44 16.19 12.25
CA THR A 19 -10.59 17.59 11.83
C THR A 19 -9.41 18.08 10.98
N GLY A 20 -8.43 17.21 10.68
CA GLY A 20 -7.18 17.53 9.98
C GLY A 20 -7.07 16.97 8.56
N ARG A 21 -5.84 16.69 8.11
CA ARG A 21 -5.48 16.19 6.76
C ARG A 21 -5.97 14.75 6.47
N GLU A 22 -7.27 14.50 6.57
CA GLU A 22 -7.88 13.19 6.32
C GLU A 22 -7.73 12.80 4.85
N LEU A 23 -8.10 13.67 3.91
CA LEU A 23 -8.16 13.32 2.48
C LEU A 23 -6.84 12.74 1.93
N GLN A 24 -5.70 13.31 2.33
CA GLN A 24 -4.35 12.86 1.93
C GLN A 24 -3.99 11.46 2.48
N ASN A 25 -4.54 11.11 3.65
CA ASN A 25 -4.26 9.85 4.34
C ASN A 25 -5.34 8.78 4.09
N THR A 26 -6.54 9.22 3.70
CA THR A 26 -7.67 8.35 3.40
C THR A 26 -7.49 7.70 2.05
N PHE A 27 -7.15 8.46 1.00
CA PHE A 27 -6.94 7.92 -0.34
C PHE A 27 -5.51 8.22 -0.78
N PHE A 28 -4.69 7.18 -0.98
CA PHE A 28 -3.29 7.36 -1.32
C PHE A 28 -2.82 6.37 -2.37
N THR A 29 -1.85 6.83 -3.17
CA THR A 29 -1.02 6.00 -4.04
C THR A 29 0.42 6.14 -3.61
N LYS A 30 1.06 5.03 -3.19
CA LYS A 30 2.46 5.03 -2.73
C LYS A 30 3.27 3.88 -3.31
N LEU A 31 4.58 4.07 -3.36
CA LEU A 31 5.54 3.00 -3.64
C LEU A 31 5.88 2.28 -2.33
N VAL A 32 5.76 0.96 -2.32
CA VAL A 32 6.05 0.10 -1.18
C VAL A 32 7.11 -0.92 -1.60
N PRO A 33 8.22 -1.08 -0.87
CA PRO A 33 9.18 -2.15 -1.12
C PRO A 33 8.50 -3.51 -1.09
N TYR A 34 8.92 -4.45 -1.94
CA TYR A 34 8.36 -5.80 -2.01
C TYR A 34 8.31 -6.50 -0.64
N GLU A 35 9.41 -6.42 0.12
CA GLU A 35 9.54 -7.06 1.44
C GLU A 35 8.54 -6.51 2.47
N ASN A 36 8.15 -5.24 2.33
CA ASN A 36 7.24 -4.57 3.27
C ASN A 36 5.78 -4.69 2.85
N TRP A 37 5.50 -5.14 1.62
CA TRP A 37 4.16 -5.10 1.05
C TRP A 37 3.16 -5.97 1.84
N PHE A 38 3.56 -7.17 2.25
CA PHE A 38 2.66 -8.08 2.96
C PHE A 38 2.18 -7.50 4.30
N GLY A 39 3.10 -6.89 5.06
CA GLY A 39 2.76 -6.20 6.32
C GLY A 39 1.83 -5.01 6.10
N GLU A 40 2.11 -4.19 5.07
CA GLU A 40 1.25 -3.04 4.76
C GLU A 40 -0.13 -3.44 4.25
N GLN A 41 -0.21 -4.49 3.43
CA GLN A 41 -1.48 -5.05 2.98
C GLN A 41 -2.33 -5.48 4.18
N GLN A 42 -1.74 -6.23 5.11
CA GLN A 42 -2.45 -6.67 6.31
C GLN A 42 -2.87 -5.49 7.19
N ARG A 43 -2.03 -4.46 7.32
CA ARG A 43 -2.36 -3.23 8.07
C ARG A 43 -3.56 -2.52 7.46
N ILE A 44 -3.62 -2.38 6.13
CA ILE A 44 -4.74 -1.77 5.41
C ILE A 44 -6.04 -2.56 5.67
N GLN A 45 -5.98 -3.88 5.52
CA GLN A 45 -7.14 -4.75 5.72
C GLN A 45 -7.65 -4.69 7.18
N LYS A 46 -6.75 -4.80 8.17
CA LYS A 46 -7.11 -4.71 9.59
C LYS A 46 -7.65 -3.34 9.99
N ALA A 47 -7.23 -2.28 9.32
CA ALA A 47 -7.76 -0.93 9.52
C ALA A 47 -9.15 -0.70 8.88
N GLY A 48 -9.72 -1.71 8.20
CA GLY A 48 -10.98 -1.57 7.47
C GLY A 48 -10.84 -0.82 6.13
N GLY A 49 -9.62 -0.70 5.62
CA GLY A 49 -9.33 -0.10 4.33
C GLY A 49 -9.49 -1.08 3.17
N LYS A 50 -9.66 -0.53 1.97
CA LYS A 50 -9.78 -1.26 0.71
C LYS A 50 -8.57 -0.98 -0.19
N VAL A 51 -7.92 -2.04 -0.66
CA VAL A 51 -6.90 -1.94 -1.71
C VAL A 51 -7.63 -1.87 -3.06
N LEU A 52 -7.30 -0.86 -3.87
CA LEU A 52 -7.95 -0.59 -5.15
C LEU A 52 -7.12 -1.05 -6.34
N LYS A 53 -5.80 -0.85 -6.27
CA LYS A 53 -4.88 -1.23 -7.34
C LYS A 53 -3.50 -1.56 -6.77
N VAL A 54 -2.88 -2.62 -7.29
CA VAL A 54 -1.49 -3.01 -6.98
C VAL A 54 -0.80 -3.35 -8.29
N GLU A 55 0.34 -2.71 -8.54
CA GLU A 55 1.15 -2.94 -9.74
C GLU A 55 2.59 -3.16 -9.33
N LEU A 56 3.28 -4.11 -9.97
CA LEU A 56 4.73 -4.20 -9.83
C LEU A 56 5.36 -3.03 -10.59
N PHE A 57 5.89 -2.07 -9.86
CA PHE A 57 6.42 -0.83 -10.44
C PHE A 57 7.85 -1.02 -10.96
N THR A 58 8.65 -1.81 -10.26
CA THR A 58 10.06 -2.08 -10.61
C THR A 58 10.41 -3.54 -10.35
N GLY A 59 11.34 -4.03 -11.16
CA GLY A 59 11.81 -5.41 -11.12
C GLY A 59 10.98 -6.38 -11.95
N SER A 60 11.46 -7.62 -12.01
CA SER A 60 10.85 -8.69 -12.80
C SER A 60 10.17 -9.71 -11.88
N GLN A 61 9.09 -10.32 -12.38
CA GLN A 61 8.43 -11.43 -11.71
C GLN A 61 9.31 -12.69 -11.78
N GLY A 62 9.34 -13.49 -10.72
CA GLY A 62 9.98 -14.81 -10.73
C GLY A 62 11.52 -14.81 -10.85
N ALA A 63 12.20 -13.68 -10.58
CA ALA A 63 13.65 -13.65 -10.58
C ALA A 63 14.22 -14.48 -9.42
N ASN A 64 15.06 -15.48 -9.74
CA ASN A 64 15.70 -16.36 -8.75
C ASN A 64 16.90 -15.69 -8.04
N VAL A 65 17.55 -14.72 -8.69
CA VAL A 65 18.72 -13.99 -8.17
C VAL A 65 18.74 -12.56 -8.75
N GLY A 66 19.38 -11.62 -8.06
CA GLY A 66 19.51 -10.23 -8.53
C GLY A 66 18.35 -9.29 -8.14
N VAL A 67 17.60 -9.66 -7.10
CA VAL A 67 16.55 -8.83 -6.48
C VAL A 67 17.10 -7.52 -5.96
#